data_AF-A0AA38T7B1-F1
#
_entry.id   AF-A0AA38T7B1-F1
#
_cell.length_a   1.000
_cell.length_b   1.000
_cell.length_c   1.000
_cell.angle_alpha   90.00
_cell.angle_beta   90.00
_cell.angle_gamma   90.00
#
_symmetry.space_group_name_H-M   'P 1'
#
loop_
_entity.id
_entity.type
_entity.pdbx_description
1 polymer ?
#
loop_
_entity_poly.entity_id
_entity_poly.type
_entity_poly.pdbx_seq_one_letter_code
_entity_poly.pdbx_strand_id
1 'polypeptide(L)'
;MICLVWSLTNLKNLVKILRWFYLVSRLRINVIKRKFYRVSVQEEEIQVWARSLGNGWGTIPFTYLCVSIGESMRRLDSWKQTIEKVKKKQNFVVKSATLHCLELFYETAPPSRVKMYLDRDLKSSLSI
;
A
#
# COMPACT_ATOMS: atom_id res chain seq x y z
N MET A 1 -0.43 -4.77 -8.25
CA MET A 1 -0.96 -4.08 -9.44
C MET A 1 -2.43 -3.81 -9.20
N ILE A 2 -2.80 -2.54 -9.17
CA ILE A 2 -4.17 -2.10 -8.89
C ILE A 2 -4.75 -1.64 -10.24
N CYS A 3 -5.94 -2.13 -10.59
CA CYS A 3 -6.68 -1.67 -11.76
C CYS A 3 -7.79 -0.73 -11.27
N LEU A 4 -7.82 0.51 -11.77
CA LEU A 4 -8.86 1.48 -11.41
C LEU A 4 -10.20 1.12 -12.05
N VAL A 5 -10.16 0.56 -13.27
CA VAL A 5 -11.33 0.09 -14.02
C VAL A 5 -11.15 -1.38 -14.34
N TRP A 6 -11.94 -2.23 -13.71
CA TRP A 6 -11.84 -3.67 -13.86
C TRP A 6 -12.54 -4.14 -15.14
N SER A 7 -11.74 -4.66 -16.07
CA SER A 7 -12.22 -5.42 -17.22
C SER A 7 -11.14 -6.42 -17.62
N LEU A 8 -11.55 -7.56 -18.17
CA LEU A 8 -10.61 -8.56 -18.67
C LEU A 8 -9.68 -7.96 -19.74
N THR A 9 -10.21 -7.07 -20.59
CA THR A 9 -9.44 -6.35 -21.61
C THR A 9 -8.36 -5.47 -21.00
N ASN A 10 -8.69 -4.70 -19.96
CA ASN A 10 -7.72 -3.83 -19.27
C ASN A 10 -6.62 -4.65 -18.61
N LEU A 11 -6.98 -5.75 -17.94
CA LEU A 11 -6.01 -6.65 -17.31
C LEU A 11 -5.07 -7.28 -18.35
N LYS A 12 -5.61 -7.75 -19.48
CA LYS A 12 -4.81 -8.27 -20.61
C LYS A 12 -3.86 -7.21 -21.16
N ASN A 13 -4.34 -5.99 -21.37
CA ASN A 13 -3.51 -4.88 -21.85
C ASN A 13 -2.37 -4.56 -20.86
N LEU A 14 -2.65 -4.57 -19.56
CA LEU A 14 -1.63 -4.31 -18.55
C LEU A 14 -0.59 -5.44 -18.48
N VAL A 15 -1.00 -6.71 -18.63
CA VAL A 15 -0.07 -7.84 -18.82
C VAL A 15 0.81 -7.65 -20.06
N LYS A 16 0.23 -7.22 -21.18
CA LYS A 16 0.99 -6.93 -22.40
C LYS A 16 2.02 -5.82 -22.17
N ILE A 17 1.61 -4.70 -21.57
CA ILE A 17 2.52 -3.57 -21.27
C ILE A 17 3.70 -4.04 -20.42
N LEU A 18 3.47 -4.87 -19.40
CA LEU A 18 4.54 -5.40 -18.57
C LEU A 18 5.46 -6.37 -19.34
N ARG A 19 4.92 -7.13 -20.28
CA ARG A 19 5.72 -7.94 -21.21
C ARG A 19 6.59 -7.06 -22.11
N TRP A 20 6.03 -5.98 -22.67
CA TRP A 20 6.78 -5.00 -23.45
C TRP A 20 7.89 -4.32 -22.63
N PHE A 21 7.58 -3.91 -21.41
CA PHE A 21 8.57 -3.37 -20.48
C PHE A 21 9.72 -4.35 -20.25
N TYR A 22 9.43 -5.64 -20.04
CA TYR A 22 10.47 -6.67 -19.92
C TYR A 22 11.31 -6.79 -21.19
N LEU A 23 10.70 -6.76 -22.38
CA LEU A 23 11.42 -6.86 -23.65
C LEU A 23 12.39 -5.69 -23.86
N VAL A 24 11.97 -4.47 -23.53
CA VAL A 24 12.78 -3.25 -23.72
C VAL A 24 13.83 -3.11 -22.62
N SER A 25 13.46 -3.27 -21.36
CA SER A 25 14.35 -3.03 -20.21
C SER A 25 15.23 -4.24 -19.85
N ARG A 26 14.87 -5.44 -20.31
CA ARG A 26 15.43 -6.74 -19.88
C ARG A 26 15.32 -7.00 -18.37
N LEU A 27 14.53 -6.19 -17.64
CA LEU A 27 14.33 -6.36 -16.21
C LEU A 27 13.28 -7.43 -15.94
N ARG A 28 13.73 -8.60 -15.45
CA ARG A 28 12.84 -9.72 -15.11
C ARG A 28 11.79 -9.29 -14.09
N ILE A 29 10.53 -9.32 -14.52
CA ILE A 29 9.40 -9.05 -13.64
C ILE A 29 9.15 -10.28 -12.77
N ASN A 30 9.18 -10.10 -11.46
CA ASN A 30 8.88 -11.17 -10.52
C ASN A 30 7.38 -11.46 -10.50
N VAL A 31 6.99 -12.59 -11.09
CA VAL A 31 5.58 -13.03 -11.19
C VAL A 31 4.94 -13.33 -9.83
N ILE A 32 5.73 -13.75 -8.83
CA ILE A 32 5.26 -14.03 -7.47
C ILE A 32 4.87 -12.72 -6.76
N LYS A 33 5.64 -11.65 -6.98
CA LYS A 33 5.35 -10.30 -6.43
C LYS A 33 4.25 -9.58 -7.22
N ARG A 34 4.03 -9.96 -8.48
CA ARG A 34 3.02 -9.34 -9.34
C ARG A 34 1.63 -9.92 -9.08
N LYS A 35 0.98 -9.38 -8.04
CA LYS A 35 -0.41 -9.71 -7.67
C LYS A 35 -1.40 -8.64 -8.13
N PHE A 36 -2.62 -9.05 -8.48
CA PHE A 36 -3.76 -8.16 -8.67
C PHE A 36 -4.45 -7.90 -7.33
N TYR A 37 -4.75 -6.64 -7.03
CA TYR A 37 -5.41 -6.25 -5.77
C TYR A 37 -6.75 -5.62 -6.05
N ARG A 38 -7.82 -6.20 -5.51
CA ARG A 38 -9.21 -5.74 -5.77
C ARG A 38 -9.47 -4.36 -5.20
N VAL A 39 -10.16 -3.53 -5.97
CA VAL A 39 -10.77 -2.29 -5.49
C VAL A 39 -12.21 -2.31 -6.01
N SER A 40 -13.16 -2.50 -5.10
CA SER A 40 -14.61 -2.48 -5.38
C SER A 40 -15.16 -3.59 -6.31
N VAL A 41 -14.48 -4.73 -6.42
CA VAL A 41 -14.95 -5.90 -7.19
C VAL A 41 -14.98 -7.15 -6.30
N GLN A 42 -15.82 -8.12 -6.65
CA GLN A 42 -15.87 -9.42 -5.99
C GLN A 42 -14.55 -10.18 -6.12
N GLU A 43 -14.20 -10.96 -5.10
CA GLU A 43 -12.89 -11.61 -5.05
C GLU A 43 -12.81 -12.78 -6.03
N GLU A 44 -13.93 -13.46 -6.23
CA GLU A 44 -14.12 -14.60 -7.12
C GLU A 44 -13.80 -14.23 -8.57
N GLU A 45 -14.31 -13.09 -9.05
CA GLU A 45 -14.08 -12.60 -10.41
C GLU A 45 -12.59 -12.33 -10.67
N ILE A 46 -11.93 -11.68 -9.71
CA ILE A 46 -10.51 -11.34 -9.82
C ILE A 46 -9.64 -12.59 -9.75
N GLN A 47 -10.03 -13.57 -8.92
CA GLN A 47 -9.33 -14.84 -8.84
C GLN A 47 -9.39 -15.59 -10.18
N VAL A 48 -10.56 -15.62 -10.84
CA VAL A 48 -10.70 -16.23 -12.17
C VAL A 48 -9.82 -15.52 -13.18
N TRP A 49 -9.86 -14.19 -13.24
CA TRP A 49 -9.05 -13.43 -14.20
C TRP A 49 -7.55 -13.53 -13.91
N ALA A 50 -7.13 -13.48 -12.65
CA ALA A 50 -5.74 -13.63 -12.23
C ALA A 50 -5.18 -14.99 -12.65
N ARG A 51 -5.93 -16.07 -12.38
CA ARG A 51 -5.58 -17.43 -12.82
C ARG A 51 -5.48 -17.52 -14.34
N SER A 52 -6.44 -16.95 -15.07
CA SER A 52 -6.43 -16.95 -16.55
C SER A 52 -5.23 -16.22 -17.17
N LEU A 53 -4.64 -15.27 -16.44
CA LEU A 53 -3.50 -14.47 -16.89
C LEU A 53 -2.16 -14.94 -16.33
N GLY A 54 -2.14 -16.02 -15.52
CA GLY A 54 -0.93 -16.52 -14.85
C GLY A 54 -0.41 -15.60 -13.76
N ASN A 55 -1.28 -14.79 -13.15
CA ASN A 55 -0.96 -13.84 -12.09
C ASN A 55 -1.55 -14.30 -10.75
N GLY A 56 -0.90 -13.93 -9.65
CA GLY A 56 -1.51 -14.04 -8.33
C GLY A 56 -2.55 -12.95 -8.09
N TRP A 57 -3.44 -13.15 -7.12
CA TRP A 57 -4.30 -12.11 -6.56
C TRP A 57 -3.93 -11.86 -5.09
N GLY A 58 -4.35 -10.72 -4.56
CA GLY A 58 -4.14 -10.33 -3.17
C GLY A 58 -5.30 -9.48 -2.68
N THR A 59 -5.47 -9.46 -1.37
CA THR A 59 -6.50 -8.69 -0.68
C THR A 59 -5.94 -7.38 -0.17
N ILE A 60 -6.84 -6.42 0.05
CA ILE A 60 -6.55 -5.15 0.72
C ILE A 60 -7.05 -5.29 2.17
N PRO A 61 -6.30 -4.82 3.18
CA PRO A 61 -5.07 -4.03 3.09
C PRO A 61 -3.79 -4.85 2.82
N PHE A 62 -2.79 -4.24 2.20
CA PHE A 62 -1.46 -4.84 1.98
C PHE A 62 -0.34 -3.81 2.13
N THR A 63 0.87 -4.26 2.48
CA THR A 63 2.03 -3.37 2.61
C THR A 63 2.83 -3.30 1.29
N TYR A 64 3.06 -2.09 0.79
CA TYR A 64 3.94 -1.81 -0.34
C TYR A 64 4.98 -0.75 0.05
N LEU A 65 6.26 -1.05 -0.14
CA LEU A 65 7.37 -0.16 0.25
C LEU A 65 7.25 0.34 1.71
N CYS A 66 6.92 -0.57 2.63
CA CYS A 66 6.68 -0.31 4.05
C CYS A 66 5.43 0.53 4.38
N VAL A 67 4.66 0.98 3.39
CA VAL A 67 3.40 1.72 3.57
C VAL A 67 2.21 0.76 3.45
N SER A 68 1.28 0.81 4.40
CA SER A 68 0.01 0.07 4.32
C SER A 68 -0.95 0.73 3.32
N ILE A 69 -1.29 0.03 2.25
CA ILE A 69 -2.26 0.44 1.23
C ILE A 69 -3.63 -0.12 1.61
N GLY A 70 -4.63 0.76 1.65
CA GLY A 70 -6.03 0.43 1.92
C GLY A 70 -6.40 0.28 3.40
N GLU A 71 -5.44 0.48 4.30
CA GLU A 71 -5.77 0.91 5.66
C GLU A 71 -6.18 2.39 5.66
N SER A 72 -6.93 2.79 6.69
CA SER A 72 -7.25 4.19 6.88
C SER A 72 -5.98 4.96 7.26
N MET A 73 -5.40 5.66 6.29
CA MET A 73 -4.32 6.63 6.50
C MET A 73 -4.78 7.85 7.33
N ARG A 74 -6.03 7.85 7.80
CA ARG A 74 -6.52 8.82 8.78
C ARG A 74 -6.22 8.39 10.22
N ARG A 75 -5.88 7.11 10.44
CA ARG A 75 -5.58 6.54 11.77
C ARG A 75 -4.08 6.66 12.05
N LEU A 76 -3.75 7.15 13.25
CA LEU A 76 -2.35 7.32 13.68
C LEU A 76 -1.64 5.95 13.79
N ASP A 77 -2.34 4.89 14.19
CA ASP A 77 -1.74 3.57 14.38
C ASP A 77 -1.21 2.97 13.07
N SER A 78 -1.92 3.16 11.95
CA SER A 78 -1.45 2.75 10.62
C SER A 78 -0.16 3.49 10.21
N TRP A 79 -0.02 4.76 10.61
CA TRP A 79 1.21 5.52 10.40
C TRP A 79 2.34 5.09 11.33
N LYS A 80 2.07 4.81 12.60
CA LYS A 80 3.07 4.28 13.55
C LYS A 80 3.70 2.98 13.05
N GLN A 81 2.88 2.03 12.60
CA GLN A 81 3.36 0.77 12.03
C GLN A 81 4.23 0.99 10.78
N THR A 82 3.87 1.96 9.94
CA THR A 82 4.65 2.33 8.75
C THR A 82 6.01 2.90 9.14
N ILE A 83 6.04 3.85 10.08
CA ILE A 83 7.26 4.48 10.60
C ILE A 83 8.18 3.43 11.24
N GLU A 84 7.65 2.53 12.07
CA GLU A 84 8.42 1.45 12.69
C GLU A 84 9.01 0.48 11.67
N LYS A 85 8.22 0.06 10.66
CA LYS A 85 8.70 -0.79 9.56
C LYS A 85 9.82 -0.12 8.77
N VAL A 86 9.73 1.19 8.55
CA VAL A 86 10.78 1.98 7.88
C VAL A 86 12.03 2.05 8.74
N LYS A 87 11.92 2.40 10.04
CA LYS A 87 13.05 2.44 10.98
C LYS A 87 13.77 1.09 11.07
N LYS A 88 13.02 -0.02 11.15
CA LYS A 88 13.58 -1.37 11.27
C LYS A 88 14.34 -1.86 10.03
N LYS A 89 14.00 -1.34 8.84
CA LYS A 89 14.54 -1.84 7.56
C LYS A 89 15.78 -1.07 7.07
N GLN A 90 16.21 -0.01 7.74
CA GLN A 90 17.20 0.92 7.21
C GLN A 90 18.66 0.55 7.53
N ASN A 91 19.38 0.10 6.49
CA ASN A 91 20.81 0.33 6.29
C ASN A 91 20.97 1.23 5.03
N PHE A 92 21.80 2.27 5.15
CA PHE A 92 22.41 3.08 4.06
C PHE A 92 21.63 4.27 3.41
N VAL A 93 22.22 5.46 3.60
CA VAL A 93 22.22 6.73 2.81
C VAL A 93 20.94 7.56 2.63
N VAL A 94 19.72 7.04 2.70
CA VAL A 94 18.50 7.89 2.62
C VAL A 94 18.07 8.36 4.03
N LYS A 95 18.98 9.00 4.76
CA LYS A 95 18.88 9.20 6.22
C LYS A 95 17.97 10.36 6.67
N SER A 96 17.78 11.40 5.85
CA SER A 96 17.12 12.63 6.31
C SER A 96 15.81 12.92 5.57
N ALA A 97 15.82 13.02 4.24
CA ALA A 97 14.66 13.51 3.50
C ALA A 97 13.39 12.65 3.67
N THR A 98 13.50 11.31 3.65
CA THR A 98 12.30 10.45 3.67
C THR A 98 11.65 10.34 5.05
N LEU A 99 12.45 10.19 6.12
CA LEU A 99 11.93 10.21 7.49
C LEU A 99 11.41 11.61 7.84
N HIS A 100 12.15 12.66 7.48
CA HIS A 100 11.74 14.03 7.72
C HIS A 100 10.45 14.37 6.96
N CYS A 101 10.29 13.96 5.69
CA CYS A 101 9.02 14.14 5.00
C CYS A 101 7.88 13.37 5.68
N LEU A 102 8.10 12.13 6.14
CA LEU A 102 7.06 11.37 6.84
C LEU A 102 6.68 11.98 8.19
N GLU A 103 7.65 12.52 8.92
CA GLU A 103 7.44 13.27 10.17
C GLU A 103 6.72 14.60 9.90
N LEU A 104 7.14 15.36 8.90
CA LEU A 104 6.44 16.57 8.46
C LEU A 104 5.01 16.26 8.01
N PHE A 105 4.75 15.17 7.28
CA PHE A 105 3.39 14.77 6.92
C PHE A 105 2.57 14.36 8.15
N TYR A 106 3.18 13.74 9.15
CA TYR A 106 2.53 13.42 10.42
C TYR A 106 2.18 14.69 11.21
N GLU A 107 3.07 15.68 11.24
CA GLU A 107 2.91 16.95 11.96
C GLU A 107 2.00 17.97 11.25
N THR A 108 2.04 18.04 9.92
CA THR A 108 1.22 18.96 9.09
C THR A 108 -0.15 18.39 8.73
N ALA A 109 -0.45 17.15 9.15
CA ALA A 109 -1.80 16.59 9.04
C ALA A 109 -2.79 17.51 9.79
N PRO A 110 -3.93 17.89 9.17
CA PRO A 110 -4.80 18.94 9.68
C PRO A 110 -5.15 18.77 11.18
N PRO A 111 -4.95 19.80 12.03
CA PRO A 111 -5.09 19.73 13.49
C PRO A 111 -6.47 19.28 13.99
N SER A 112 -7.50 19.42 13.16
CA SER A 112 -8.88 19.01 13.46
C SER A 112 -9.05 17.49 13.59
N ARG A 113 -8.06 16.67 13.19
CA ARG A 113 -8.07 15.22 13.48
C ARG A 113 -7.16 14.81 14.63
N VAL A 114 -5.99 15.41 14.78
CA VAL A 114 -5.00 14.96 15.79
C VAL A 114 -5.46 15.27 17.22
N LYS A 115 -6.12 16.41 17.44
CA LYS A 115 -6.63 16.80 18.77
C LYS A 115 -7.74 15.88 19.29
N MET A 116 -8.52 15.25 18.41
CA MET A 116 -9.65 14.40 18.81
C MET A 116 -9.24 13.01 19.34
N TYR A 117 -7.99 12.60 19.12
CA TYR A 117 -7.46 11.29 19.52
C TYR A 117 -6.59 11.36 20.79
N LEU A 118 -5.76 12.40 20.93
CA LEU A 118 -4.99 12.61 22.17
C LEU A 118 -5.89 12.77 23.41
N ASP A 119 -7.05 13.41 23.26
CA ASP A 119 -7.98 13.64 24.38
C ASP A 119 -8.82 12.39 24.73
N ARG A 120 -8.95 11.43 23.80
CA ARG A 120 -9.69 10.18 24.03
C ARG A 120 -8.82 9.09 24.67
N ASP A 121 -7.55 8.98 24.27
CA ASP A 121 -6.62 7.98 24.81
C ASP A 121 -6.08 8.35 26.20
N LEU A 122 -6.05 9.64 26.56
CA LEU A 122 -5.76 10.09 27.93
C LEU A 122 -6.93 9.89 28.89
N LYS A 123 -8.18 9.95 28.41
CA LYS A 123 -9.36 9.68 29.24
C LYS A 123 -9.62 8.20 29.47
N SER A 124 -9.39 7.33 28.48
CA SER A 124 -9.54 5.88 28.65
C SER A 124 -8.44 5.24 29.50
N SER A 125 -7.30 5.92 29.70
CA SER A 125 -6.20 5.46 30.55
C SER A 125 -6.26 6.00 31.98
N LEU A 126 -7.24 6.86 32.32
CA LEU A 126 -7.39 7.48 33.64
C LEU A 126 -8.81 7.32 34.23
N SER A 127 -9.67 6.50 33.63
CA SER A 127 -10.96 6.14 34.21
C SER A 127 -11.04 4.63 34.43
N ILE A 128 -10.58 4.22 35.63
CA ILE A 128 -10.74 2.94 36.32
C ILE A 128 -9.92 1.77 35.75
#